data_AF-A0A2V7I3M7-F1
#
_entry.id   AF-A0A2V7I3M7-F1
#
_cell.length_a   1.000
_cell.length_b   1.000
_cell.length_c   1.000
_cell.angle_alpha   90.00
_cell.angle_beta   90.00
_cell.angle_gamma   90.00
#
_symmetry.space_group_name_H-M   'P 1'
#
loop_
_entity.id
_entity.type
_entity.pdbx_description
1 polymer ?
#
loop_
_entity_poly.entity_id
_entity_poly.type
_entity_poly.pdbx_seq_one_letter_code
_entity_poly.pdbx_strand_id
1 'polypeptide(L)' 'MTSVDWATYPILTFPEAPEVDIELISRPSDPAWGAGEPAAAVIPSAVSNAVFDAIGVRLRTVPFTPDRVTAAARRQA' A
#
# COMPACT_ATOMS: atom_id res chain seq x y z
N MET A 1 21.24 3.89 5.31
CA MET A 1 20.66 2.55 5.59
C MET A 1 20.01 2.63 6.96
N THR A 2 18.69 2.45 7.05
CA THR A 2 17.92 2.66 8.30
C THR A 2 17.75 1.39 9.14
N SER A 3 18.05 0.21 8.58
CA SER A 3 18.01 -1.10 9.25
C SER A 3 18.90 -2.10 8.49
N VAL A 4 19.37 -3.14 9.18
CA VAL A 4 20.19 -4.25 8.64
C VAL A 4 19.67 -5.64 9.01
N ASP A 5 18.59 -5.71 9.77
CA ASP A 5 18.03 -6.94 10.32
C ASP A 5 16.50 -6.90 10.26
N TRP A 6 15.88 -8.07 10.38
CA TRP A 6 14.43 -8.21 10.33
C TRP A 6 13.72 -7.65 11.56
N ALA A 7 14.43 -7.53 12.68
CA ALA A 7 13.85 -7.04 13.92
C ALA A 7 13.62 -5.52 13.88
N THR A 8 14.47 -4.80 13.14
CA THR A 8 14.44 -3.34 13.02
C THR A 8 13.85 -2.85 11.71
N TYR A 9 13.68 -3.72 10.70
CA TYR A 9 13.01 -3.36 9.46
C TYR A 9 11.48 -3.33 9.68
N PRO A 10 10.81 -2.18 9.46
CA PRO A 10 9.39 -2.02 9.79
C PRO A 10 8.50 -2.67 8.72
N ILE A 11 8.48 -4.00 8.70
CA ILE A 11 7.54 -4.79 7.91
C ILE A 11 6.23 -4.96 8.69
N LEU A 12 5.13 -5.04 7.94
CA LEU A 12 3.82 -5.34 8.47
C LEU A 12 3.82 -6.67 9.26
N THR A 13 3.28 -6.67 10.48
CA THR A 13 3.11 -7.85 11.33
C THR A 13 1.67 -8.38 11.28
N PHE A 14 1.43 -9.60 11.77
CA PHE A 14 0.09 -10.23 11.71
C PHE A 14 -1.05 -9.37 12.27
N PRO A 15 -0.91 -8.66 13.41
CA PRO A 15 -1.97 -7.79 13.93
C PRO A 15 -2.27 -6.56 13.07
N GLU A 16 -1.35 -6.17 12.19
CA GLU A 16 -1.50 -5.01 11.31
C GLU A 16 -2.09 -5.38 9.94
N ALA A 17 -2.22 -6.68 9.65
CA ALA A 17 -2.83 -7.16 8.41
C ALA A 17 -4.32 -6.82 8.37
N PRO A 18 -4.79 -6.11 7.32
CA PRO A 18 -6.21 -5.87 7.15
C PRO A 18 -6.91 -7.17 6.75
N GLU A 19 -8.24 -7.16 6.83
CA GLU A 19 -9.05 -8.16 6.13
C GLU A 19 -8.80 -8.07 4.61
N VAL A 20 -8.56 -9.22 3.98
CA VAL A 20 -8.31 -9.33 2.54
C VAL A 20 -9.34 -10.26 1.94
N ASP A 21 -10.21 -9.70 1.10
CA ASP A 21 -11.15 -10.46 0.28
C ASP A 21 -10.58 -10.63 -1.14
N ILE A 22 -10.76 -11.81 -1.72
CA ILE A 22 -10.20 -12.20 -3.02
C ILE A 22 -11.31 -12.82 -3.86
N GLU A 23 -11.63 -12.17 -4.97
CA GLU A 23 -12.53 -12.70 -5.99
C GLU A 23 -11.75 -13.14 -7.23
N LEU A 24 -11.91 -14.39 -7.63
CA LEU A 24 -11.32 -14.93 -8.85
C LEU A 24 -12.32 -14.82 -10.01
N ILE A 25 -11.96 -14.04 -11.03
CA ILE A 25 -12.78 -13.95 -12.24
C ILE A 25 -12.62 -15.23 -13.06
N SER A 26 -13.72 -15.97 -13.25
CA SER A 26 -13.72 -17.23 -14.00
C SER A 26 -13.55 -16.98 -15.51
N ARG A 27 -12.38 -17.36 -16.05
CA ARG A 27 -12.03 -17.24 -17.47
C ARG A 27 -11.39 -18.53 -18.00
N PRO A 28 -12.13 -19.64 -18.05
CA PRO A 28 -11.57 -20.97 -18.35
C PRO A 28 -11.11 -21.14 -19.81
N SER A 29 -11.60 -20.30 -20.72
CA SER A 29 -11.21 -20.29 -22.14
C SER A 29 -9.91 -19.53 -22.42
N ASP A 30 -9.47 -18.70 -21.48
CA ASP A 30 -8.32 -17.82 -21.67
C ASP A 30 -7.03 -18.53 -21.25
N PRO A 31 -5.88 -18.22 -21.85
CA PRO A 31 -4.60 -18.72 -21.36
C PRO A 31 -4.35 -18.30 -19.91
N ALA A 32 -3.71 -19.17 -19.14
CA ALA A 32 -3.30 -18.85 -17.78
C ALA A 32 -2.18 -17.78 -17.78
N TRP A 33 -2.30 -16.80 -16.88
CA TRP A 33 -1.31 -15.75 -16.65
C TRP A 33 -0.85 -15.74 -15.19
N GLY A 34 0.34 -15.21 -14.95
CA GLY A 34 0.85 -15.00 -13.59
C GLY A 34 0.09 -13.89 -12.86
N ALA A 35 -0.39 -14.17 -11.64
CA ALA A 35 -1.12 -13.20 -10.82
C ALA A 35 -0.26 -12.56 -9.71
N GLY A 36 0.89 -13.15 -9.37
CA GLY A 36 1.71 -12.73 -8.23
C GLY A 36 2.18 -11.28 -8.30
N GLU A 37 2.93 -10.93 -9.35
CA GLU A 37 3.44 -9.56 -9.53
C GLU A 37 2.34 -8.53 -9.83
N PRO A 38 1.34 -8.79 -10.71
CA PRO A 38 0.27 -7.84 -10.98
C PRO A 38 -0.55 -7.48 -9.75
N ALA A 39 -0.85 -8.45 -8.87
CA ALA A 39 -1.57 -8.21 -7.63
C ALA A 39 -0.77 -7.31 -6.68
N ALA A 40 0.53 -7.59 -6.50
CA ALA A 40 1.40 -6.78 -5.64
C ALA A 40 1.63 -5.35 -6.17
N ALA A 41 1.67 -5.17 -7.50
CA ALA A 41 1.96 -3.89 -8.13
C ALA A 41 0.88 -2.82 -7.88
N VAL A 42 -0.39 -3.23 -7.76
CA VAL A 42 -1.52 -2.27 -7.66
C VAL A 42 -1.84 -1.86 -6.22
N ILE A 43 -1.54 -2.71 -5.23
CA ILE A 43 -1.88 -2.47 -3.82
C ILE A 43 -1.35 -1.12 -3.29
N PRO A 44 -0.07 -0.74 -3.49
CA PRO A 44 0.44 0.55 -2.99
C PRO A 44 -0.29 1.76 -3.58
N SER A 45 -0.75 1.66 -4.83
CA SER A 45 -1.49 2.73 -5.49
C SER A 45 -2.91 2.88 -4.92
N ALA A 46 -3.58 1.76 -4.62
CA ALA A 46 -4.88 1.75 -3.97
C ALA A 46 -4.81 2.35 -2.56
N VAL A 47 -3.82 1.97 -1.76
CA VAL A 47 -3.58 2.54 -0.41
C VAL A 47 -3.29 4.04 -0.50
N SER A 48 -2.47 4.47 -1.46
CA SER A 48 -2.18 5.90 -1.68
C SER A 48 -3.44 6.71 -2.02
N ASN A 49 -4.34 6.14 -2.83
CA ASN A 49 -5.61 6.76 -3.16
C ASN A 49 -6.56 6.82 -1.95
N ALA A 50 -6.64 5.76 -1.14
CA ALA A 50 -7.45 5.76 0.08
C ALA A 50 -6.97 6.82 1.08
N VAL A 51 -5.66 6.99 1.24
CA VAL A 51 -5.11 8.06 2.09
C VAL A 51 -5.50 9.44 1.52
N PHE A 52 -5.34 9.66 0.22
CA PHE A 52 -5.76 10.92 -0.40
C PHE A 52 -7.25 11.20 -0.22
N ASP A 53 -8.10 10.21 -0.40
CA ASP A 53 -9.55 10.31 -0.19
C ASP A 53 -9.87 10.71 1.26
N ALA A 54 -9.19 10.10 2.24
CA ALA A 54 -9.42 10.35 3.66
C ALA A 54 -9.00 11.75 4.15
N ILE A 55 -7.93 12.33 3.59
CA ILE A 55 -7.35 13.59 4.12
C ILE A 55 -7.31 14.74 3.11
N GLY A 56 -7.67 14.52 1.84
CA GLY A 56 -7.62 15.51 0.76
C GLY A 56 -6.20 15.88 0.27
N VAL A 57 -5.15 15.32 0.86
CA VAL A 57 -3.75 15.67 0.62
C VAL A 57 -3.04 14.59 -0.17
N ARG A 58 -2.45 14.94 -1.32
CA ARG A 58 -1.75 13.96 -2.17
C ARG A 58 -0.28 13.83 -1.77
N LEU A 59 0.05 12.74 -1.08
CA LEU A 59 1.43 12.32 -0.86
C LEU A 59 2.01 11.67 -2.14
N ARG A 60 3.26 11.99 -2.46
CA ARG A 60 3.98 11.47 -3.64
C ARG A 60 5.29 10.75 -3.30
N THR A 61 5.55 10.52 -2.01
CA THR A 61 6.79 9.90 -1.53
C THR A 61 6.49 8.90 -0.42
N VAL A 62 6.81 7.63 -0.68
CA VAL A 62 6.70 6.54 0.30
C VAL A 62 7.96 6.44 1.19
N PRO A 63 7.87 5.83 2.37
CA PRO A 63 6.64 5.45 3.07
C PRO A 63 5.86 6.67 3.60
N PHE A 64 4.55 6.48 3.83
CA PHE A 64 3.65 7.51 4.39
C PHE A 64 3.71 7.49 5.92
N THR A 65 4.83 7.94 6.48
CA THR A 65 4.99 8.03 7.94
C THR A 65 4.12 9.15 8.54
N PRO A 66 3.75 9.09 9.83
CA PRO A 66 2.95 10.12 10.49
C PRO A 66 3.50 11.55 10.31
N ASP A 67 4.83 11.72 10.40
CA ASP A 67 5.49 13.02 10.21
C ASP A 67 5.31 13.56 8.79
N ARG A 68 5.42 12.69 7.77
CA ARG A 68 5.23 13.07 6.37
C ARG A 68 3.78 13.42 6.07
N VAL A 69 2.84 12.67 6.62
CA VAL A 69 1.41 12.95 6.50
C VAL A 69 1.07 14.29 7.16
N THR A 70 1.53 14.51 8.39
CA THR A 70 1.32 15.76 9.12
C THR A 70 1.96 16.96 8.40
N ALA A 71 3.18 16.81 7.91
CA ALA A 71 3.86 17.86 7.16
C ALA A 71 3.16 18.18 5.84
N ALA A 72 2.65 17.16 5.13
CA ALA A 72 1.89 17.35 3.90
C ALA A 72 0.57 18.08 4.16
N ALA A 73 -0.16 17.69 5.21
CA ALA A 73 -1.41 18.36 5.62
C ALA A 73 -1.18 19.85 5.98
N ARG A 74 -0.11 20.16 6.71
CA ARG A 74 0.23 21.55 7.09
C ARG A 74 0.62 22.44 5.91
N ARG A 75 1.13 21.88 4.81
CA ARG A 75 1.50 22.66 3.62
C ARG A 75 0.30 23.03 2.74
N GLN A 76 -0.85 22.37 2.94
CA GLN A 76 -2.07 22.61 2.18
C GLN A 76 -3.09 23.49 2.92
N ALA A 77 -2.90 23.71 4.23
CA ALA A 77 -3.62 24.72 5.01
C ALA A 77 -3.04 26.12 4.75
#